data_AF-A0A222FHT4-F1
#
_entry.id   AF-A0A222FHT4-F1
#
_cell.length_a   1.000
_cell.length_b   1.000
_cell.length_c   1.000
_cell.angle_alpha   90.00
_cell.angle_beta   90.00
_cell.angle_gamma   90.00
#
_symmetry.space_group_name_H-M   'P 1'
#
loop_
_entity.id
_entity.type
_entity.pdbx_description
1 polymer ?
#
loop_
_entity_poly.entity_id
_entity_poly.type
_entity_poly.pdbx_seq_one_letter_code
_entity_poly.pdbx_strand_id
1 'polypeptide(L)'
;MTALIYPDMIRAILRECESLILGTGSLDSLQNVVQQGEATIVAVEEKDIRSYLTSMEGDLELIRFTLNEKDHLVASQKVARQIIDFLEQRGAAEFINKSE
;
A
#
# COMPACT_ATOMS: atom_id res chain seq x y z
N MET A 1 -5.82 21.39 -2.86
CA MET A 1 -5.68 19.97 -2.47
C MET A 1 -7.07 19.44 -2.25
N THR A 2 -7.48 18.44 -3.04
CA THR A 2 -8.71 17.69 -2.82
C THR A 2 -8.49 16.81 -1.60
N ALA A 3 -9.38 16.83 -0.62
CA ALA A 3 -9.31 15.90 0.50
C ALA A 3 -9.49 14.48 -0.04
N LEU A 4 -8.65 13.55 0.42
CA LEU A 4 -8.77 12.14 0.08
C LEU A 4 -10.11 11.61 0.60
N ILE A 5 -10.79 10.82 -0.24
CA ILE A 5 -12.18 10.40 0.02
C ILE A 5 -12.24 9.24 1.01
N TYR A 6 -11.19 8.41 1.03
CA TYR A 6 -11.08 7.23 1.91
C TYR A 6 -9.87 7.33 2.85
N PRO A 7 -9.80 8.34 3.74
CA PRO A 7 -8.62 8.60 4.57
C PRO A 7 -8.28 7.43 5.49
N ASP A 8 -9.28 6.72 6.02
CA ASP A 8 -9.06 5.58 6.92
C ASP A 8 -8.44 4.38 6.20
N MET A 9 -8.89 4.10 4.97
CA MET A 9 -8.32 3.02 4.15
C MET A 9 -6.88 3.36 3.73
N ILE A 10 -6.64 4.61 3.34
CA ILE A 10 -5.30 5.08 2.99
C ILE A 10 -4.36 4.99 4.19
N ARG A 11 -4.82 5.34 5.40
CA ARG A 11 -4.05 5.15 6.65
C ARG A 11 -3.72 3.69 6.91
N ALA A 12 -4.68 2.79 6.72
CA ALA A 12 -4.45 1.36 6.91
C ALA A 12 -3.37 0.84 5.95
N ILE A 13 -3.43 1.23 4.67
CA ILE A 13 -2.42 0.87 3.67
C ILE A 13 -1.04 1.41 4.06
N LEU A 14 -0.95 2.69 4.44
CA LEU A 14 0.31 3.32 4.85
C LEU A 14 0.93 2.62 6.06
N ARG A 15 0.12 2.28 7.06
CA ARG A 15 0.57 1.59 8.28
C ARG A 15 1.17 0.22 7.99
N GLU A 16 0.56 -0.56 7.11
CA GLU A 16 1.12 -1.87 6.72
C GLU A 16 2.38 -1.71 5.87
N CYS A 17 2.45 -0.68 5.01
CA CYS A 17 3.67 -0.35 4.28
C CYS A 17 4.83 -0.01 5.23
N GLU A 18 4.59 0.84 6.23
CA GLU A 18 5.57 1.20 7.26
C GLU A 18 6.01 -0.03 8.07
N SER A 19 5.06 -0.86 8.49
CA SER A 19 5.34 -2.09 9.23
C SER A 19 6.23 -3.03 8.42
N LEU A 20 5.99 -3.16 7.11
CA LEU A 20 6.82 -3.99 6.23
C LEU A 20 8.23 -3.40 6.02
N ILE A 21 8.34 -2.07 5.88
CA ILE A 21 9.63 -1.36 5.79
C ILE A 21 10.46 -1.55 7.06
N LEU A 22 9.81 -1.51 8.23
CA LEU A 22 10.46 -1.72 9.52
C LEU A 22 10.77 -3.21 9.79
N GLY A 23 10.32 -4.13 8.93
CA GLY A 23 10.50 -5.58 9.10
C GLY A 23 9.63 -6.19 10.21
N THR A 24 8.64 -5.44 10.71
CA THR A 24 7.68 -5.90 11.74
C THR A 24 6.37 -6.40 11.14
N GLY A 25 6.13 -6.14 9.84
CA GLY A 25 5.01 -6.63 9.06
C GLY A 25 5.38 -7.80 8.14
N SER A 26 4.38 -8.33 7.43
CA SER A 26 4.54 -9.42 6.47
C SER A 26 3.98 -9.05 5.09
N LEU A 27 4.45 -9.76 4.05
CA LEU A 27 3.91 -9.65 2.70
C LEU A 27 2.40 -9.91 2.67
N ASP A 28 1.93 -10.92 3.39
CA ASP A 28 0.51 -11.27 3.45
C ASP A 28 -0.35 -10.14 4.04
N SER A 29 0.13 -9.49 5.12
CA SER A 29 -0.61 -8.37 5.72
C SER A 29 -0.73 -7.19 4.76
N LEU A 30 0.37 -6.82 4.09
CA LEU A 30 0.33 -5.75 3.09
C LEU A 30 -0.60 -6.10 1.92
N GLN A 31 -0.49 -7.32 1.40
CA GLN A 31 -1.34 -7.73 0.27
C GLN A 31 -2.83 -7.72 0.65
N ASN A 32 -3.17 -8.22 1.84
CA ASN A 32 -4.55 -8.20 2.32
C ASN A 32 -5.13 -6.78 2.40
N VAL A 33 -4.36 -5.81 2.93
CA VAL A 33 -4.86 -4.42 3.03
C VAL A 33 -4.94 -3.74 1.66
N VAL A 34 -4.03 -4.04 0.73
CA VAL A 34 -4.08 -3.52 -0.64
C VAL A 34 -5.34 -4.03 -1.35
N GLN A 35 -5.63 -5.33 -1.25
CA GLN A 35 -6.85 -5.92 -1.82
C GLN A 35 -8.14 -5.32 -1.21
N GLN A 36 -8.14 -5.08 0.10
CA GLN A 36 -9.24 -4.36 0.76
C GLN A 36 -9.38 -2.92 0.24
N GLY A 37 -8.25 -2.24 0.02
CA GLY A 37 -8.18 -0.91 -0.57
C GLY A 37 -8.82 -0.87 -1.96
N GLU A 38 -8.48 -1.81 -2.83
CA GLU A 38 -9.08 -1.91 -4.17
C GLU A 38 -10.59 -2.14 -4.16
N ALA A 39 -11.07 -2.95 -3.20
CA ALA A 39 -12.50 -3.21 -3.04
C ALA A 39 -13.25 -2.00 -2.47
N THR A 40 -12.60 -1.23 -1.60
CA THR A 40 -13.22 -0.11 -0.85
C THR A 40 -13.16 1.20 -1.61
N ILE A 41 -12.05 1.50 -2.28
CA ILE A 41 -11.85 2.74 -3.03
C ILE A 41 -12.62 2.64 -4.34
N VAL A 42 -13.73 3.40 -4.43
CA VAL A 42 -14.63 3.35 -5.58
C VAL A 42 -13.97 3.95 -6.82
N ALA A 43 -14.08 3.23 -7.94
CA ALA A 43 -13.39 3.52 -9.19
C ALA A 43 -13.76 4.84 -9.88
N VAL A 44 -14.74 5.60 -9.38
CA VAL A 44 -15.22 6.83 -10.04
C VAL A 44 -14.50 8.06 -9.50
N GLU A 45 -14.25 8.12 -8.19
CA GLU A 45 -13.77 9.36 -7.53
C GLU A 45 -12.25 9.33 -7.25
N GLU A 46 -11.68 8.14 -7.04
CA GLU A 46 -10.23 7.92 -6.87
C GLU A 46 -9.72 6.79 -7.77
N LYS A 47 -10.17 6.81 -9.03
CA LYS A 47 -9.86 5.79 -10.05
C LYS A 47 -8.36 5.50 -10.16
N ASP A 48 -7.56 6.54 -10.10
CA ASP A 48 -6.11 6.48 -10.21
C ASP A 48 -5.46 5.82 -9.00
N ILE A 49 -5.95 6.04 -7.77
CA ILE A 49 -5.50 5.31 -6.58
C ILE A 49 -5.83 3.83 -6.73
N ARG A 50 -7.07 3.51 -7.09
CA ARG A 50 -7.49 2.13 -7.31
C ARG A 50 -6.64 1.44 -8.37
N SER A 51 -6.46 2.05 -9.55
CA SER A 51 -5.65 1.48 -10.63
C SER A 51 -4.19 1.28 -10.23
N TYR A 52 -3.65 2.18 -9.42
CA TYR A 52 -2.30 2.04 -8.89
C TYR A 52 -2.20 0.86 -7.91
N LEU A 53 -3.14 0.76 -6.95
CA LEU A 53 -3.17 -0.34 -5.98
C LEU A 53 -3.32 -1.70 -6.68
N THR A 54 -4.19 -1.82 -7.69
CA THR A 54 -4.30 -3.04 -8.52
C THR A 54 -2.98 -3.40 -9.20
N SER A 55 -2.21 -2.42 -9.67
CA SER A 55 -0.88 -2.70 -10.23
C SER A 55 0.10 -3.22 -9.18
N MET A 56 0.08 -2.63 -7.98
CA MET A 56 0.97 -3.03 -6.88
C MET A 56 0.59 -4.40 -6.33
N GLU A 57 -0.69 -4.75 -6.29
CA GLU A 57 -1.16 -6.09 -5.94
C GLU A 57 -0.57 -7.15 -6.88
N GLY A 58 -0.61 -6.90 -8.19
CA GLY A 58 0.04 -7.77 -9.17
C GLY A 58 1.55 -7.92 -8.96
N ASP A 59 2.26 -6.85 -8.57
CA ASP A 59 3.68 -6.92 -8.23
C ASP A 59 3.93 -7.76 -6.95
N LEU A 60 3.05 -7.64 -5.94
CA LEU A 60 3.11 -8.45 -4.72
C LEU A 60 2.83 -9.93 -5.01
N GLU A 61 1.86 -10.23 -5.89
CA GLU A 61 1.60 -11.60 -6.35
C GLU A 61 2.81 -12.20 -7.05
N LEU A 62 3.45 -11.42 -7.93
CA LEU A 62 4.65 -11.85 -8.62
C LEU A 62 5.75 -12.20 -7.62
N ILE A 63 5.99 -11.35 -6.61
CA ILE A 63 6.95 -11.62 -5.53
C ILE A 63 6.61 -12.92 -4.80
N ARG A 64 5.35 -13.07 -4.37
CA ARG A 64 4.88 -14.23 -3.60
C ARG A 64 5.10 -15.55 -4.33
N PHE A 65 4.83 -15.58 -5.63
CA PHE A 65 4.85 -16.82 -6.42
C PHE A 65 6.17 -17.09 -7.14
N THR A 66 7.08 -16.12 -7.24
CA THR A 66 8.35 -16.30 -7.98
C THR A 66 9.60 -16.29 -7.10
N LEU A 67 9.55 -15.69 -5.92
CA LEU A 67 10.69 -15.61 -5.01
C LEU A 67 10.59 -16.64 -3.88
N ASN A 68 11.76 -17.03 -3.35
CA ASN A 68 11.81 -17.79 -2.10
C ASN A 68 11.40 -16.88 -0.93
N GLU A 69 10.79 -17.48 0.10
CA GLU A 69 10.27 -16.76 1.28
C GLU A 69 11.30 -15.84 1.94
N LYS A 70 12.57 -16.27 1.99
CA LYS A 70 13.69 -15.48 2.53
C LYS A 70 13.93 -14.15 1.80
N ASP A 71 13.50 -14.04 0.54
CA ASP A 71 13.70 -12.87 -0.32
C ASP A 71 12.43 -12.00 -0.40
N HIS A 72 11.28 -12.47 0.12
CA HIS A 72 9.99 -11.77 0.07
C HIS A 72 10.05 -10.42 0.76
N LEU A 73 10.65 -10.36 1.96
CA LEU A 73 10.72 -9.12 2.74
C LEU A 73 11.43 -8.01 1.95
N VAL A 74 12.63 -8.27 1.46
CA VAL A 74 13.43 -7.25 0.74
C VAL A 74 12.74 -6.81 -0.56
N ALA A 75 12.16 -7.75 -1.30
CA ALA A 75 11.47 -7.42 -2.55
C ALA A 75 10.19 -6.60 -2.31
N SER A 76 9.39 -6.98 -1.31
CA SER A 76 8.12 -6.32 -1.00
C SER A 76 8.30 -4.95 -0.34
N GLN A 77 9.42 -4.69 0.35
CA GLN A 77 9.77 -3.36 0.85
C GLN A 77 9.90 -2.32 -0.28
N LYS A 78 10.35 -2.73 -1.46
CA LYS A 78 10.41 -1.83 -2.62
C LYS A 78 9.01 -1.42 -3.07
N VAL A 79 8.08 -2.37 -3.15
CA VAL A 79 6.67 -2.12 -3.51
C VAL A 79 6.00 -1.23 -2.46
N ALA A 80 6.23 -1.51 -1.17
CA ALA A 80 5.73 -0.67 -0.08
C ALA A 80 6.21 0.79 -0.18
N ARG A 81 7.48 1.01 -0.53
CA ARG A 81 8.00 2.37 -0.75
C ARG A 81 7.29 3.07 -1.92
N GLN A 82 7.07 2.36 -3.02
CA GLN A 82 6.38 2.91 -4.19
C GLN A 82 4.95 3.31 -3.87
N ILE A 83 4.23 2.51 -3.07
CA ILE A 83 2.89 2.82 -2.57
C ILE A 83 2.91 4.12 -1.74
N ILE A 84 3.84 4.24 -0.79
CA ILE A 84 3.98 5.45 0.04
C ILE A 84 4.21 6.67 -0.85
N ASP A 85 5.21 6.63 -1.72
CA ASP A 85 5.60 7.76 -2.57
C ASP A 85 4.42 8.23 -3.45
N PHE A 86 3.65 7.29 -3.99
CA PHE A 86 2.45 7.60 -4.78
C PHE A 86 1.36 8.25 -3.93
N LEU A 87 1.06 7.71 -2.75
CA LEU A 87 0.00 8.24 -1.88
C LEU A 87 0.38 9.61 -1.29
N GLU A 88 1.66 9.86 -0.98
CA GLU A 88 2.15 11.16 -0.54
C GLU A 88 1.91 12.25 -1.60
N GLN A 89 2.20 11.95 -2.88
CA GLN A 89 1.93 12.85 -4.00
C GLN A 89 0.44 13.18 -4.14
N ARG A 90 -0.43 12.33 -3.61
CA ARG A 90 -1.89 12.50 -3.59
C ARG A 90 -2.42 13.23 -2.36
N GLY A 91 -1.53 13.62 -1.45
CA GLY A 91 -1.87 14.38 -0.25
C GLY A 91 -1.92 13.54 1.03
N ALA A 92 -1.49 12.28 0.99
CA ALA A 92 -1.50 11.40 2.17
C ALA A 92 -0.33 11.65 3.16
N ALA A 93 0.59 12.58 2.85
CA ALA A 93 1.77 12.86 3.67
C ALA A 93 1.44 13.27 5.13
N GLU A 94 0.25 13.81 5.36
CA GLU A 94 -0.24 14.17 6.69
C GLU A 94 -0.62 12.98 7.58
N PHE A 95 -0.71 11.77 7.00
CA PHE A 95 -1.09 10.54 7.71
C PHE A 95 0.11 9.75 8.25
N ILE A 96 1.29 9.93 7.66
CA ILE A 96 2.54 9.23 8.03
C ILE A 96 3.12 9.78 9.35
N ASN A 97 2.81 11.06 9.68
CA ASN A 97 3.38 11.75 10.85
C ASN A 97 2.44 11.81 12.07
N LYS A 98 1.27 11.15 12.02
CA LYS A 98 0.30 11.14 13.13
C LYS A 98 0.22 9.75 13.76
N SER A 99 1.35 9.32 14.32
CA SER A 99 1.35 8.30 15.37
C SER A 99 1.54 9.02 16.70
N GLU A 100 0.44 9.54 17.26
CA GLU A 100 0.31 9.87 18.69
C GLU A 100 -0.45 8.75 19.39
#